data_AF-A0A1Q7UIT7-F1
#
_entry.id   AF-A0A1Q7UIT7-F1
#
_cell.length_a   1.000
_cell.length_b   1.000
_cell.length_c   1.000
_cell.angle_alpha   90.00
_cell.angle_beta   90.00
_cell.angle_gamma   90.00
#
_symmetry.space_group_name_H-M   'P 1'
#
loop_
_entity.id
_entity.type
_entity.pdbx_description
1 polymer ?
#
loop_
_entity_poly.entity_id
_entity_poly.type
_entity_poly.pdbx_seq_one_letter_code
_entity_poly.pdbx_strand_id
1 'polypeptide(L)'
;MKVRELGHVSLFVRDLEATRRFYRDLLGLRETGTGKAGRIVFFSAGRHHHDVSCELARADGPGPQPKGVPGLYHIAFEVGASLDDLAEARRCVEAHGLQPFGETAQSFSIRDPDGHEIELYVDSRR
;
A
#
# COMPACT_ATOMS: atom_id res chain seq x y z
N MET A 1 -12.16 -19.74 -19.02
CA MET A 1 -10.96 -19.46 -18.18
C MET A 1 -11.44 -18.98 -16.81
N LYS A 2 -10.84 -19.42 -15.70
CA LYS A 2 -11.19 -18.97 -14.33
C LYS A 2 -9.92 -18.53 -13.61
N VAL A 3 -9.86 -17.26 -13.19
CA VAL A 3 -8.77 -16.72 -12.35
C VAL A 3 -8.88 -17.31 -10.94
N ARG A 4 -7.75 -17.60 -10.30
CA ARG A 4 -7.71 -18.19 -8.95
C ARG A 4 -7.64 -17.15 -7.84
N GLU A 5 -6.80 -16.14 -8.02
CA GLU A 5 -6.53 -15.08 -7.04
C GLU A 5 -5.86 -13.88 -7.73
N LEU A 6 -5.80 -12.74 -7.03
CA LEU A 6 -4.98 -11.60 -7.40
C LEU A 6 -3.54 -11.86 -6.94
N GLY A 7 -2.56 -11.80 -7.86
CA GLY A 7 -1.16 -12.08 -7.54
C GLY A 7 -0.41 -10.91 -6.93
N HIS A 8 -0.44 -9.74 -7.59
CA HIS A 8 0.21 -8.51 -7.12
C HIS A 8 -0.34 -7.28 -7.85
N VAL A 9 -0.06 -6.10 -7.30
CA VAL A 9 -0.23 -4.80 -7.95
C VAL A 9 1.13 -4.16 -8.20
N SER A 10 1.29 -3.45 -9.30
CA SER A 10 2.53 -2.76 -9.64
C SER A 10 2.31 -1.25 -9.74
N LEU A 11 3.13 -0.49 -9.03
CA LEU A 11 3.11 0.97 -8.99
C LEU A 11 4.36 1.54 -9.62
N PHE A 12 4.21 2.65 -10.34
CA PHE A 12 5.35 3.52 -10.64
C PHE A 12 5.52 4.51 -9.50
N VAL A 13 6.75 4.65 -9.02
CA VAL A 13 7.10 5.50 -7.88
C VAL A 13 8.22 6.46 -8.23
N ARG A 14 8.31 7.59 -7.53
CA ARG A 14 9.35 8.61 -7.76
C ARG A 14 10.64 8.35 -6.97
N ASP A 15 10.53 7.74 -5.80
CA ASP A 15 11.66 7.54 -4.87
C ASP A 15 11.52 6.19 -4.16
N LEU A 16 12.38 5.23 -4.52
CA LEU A 16 12.35 3.88 -3.96
C LEU A 16 12.69 3.85 -2.46
N GLU A 17 13.43 4.82 -1.94
CA GLU A 17 13.77 4.88 -0.52
C GLU A 17 12.60 5.45 0.29
N ALA A 18 11.91 6.47 -0.24
CA ALA A 18 10.64 6.91 0.34
C ALA A 18 9.60 5.79 0.32
N THR A 19 9.51 5.05 -0.78
CA THR A 19 8.67 3.86 -0.90
C THR A 19 9.01 2.81 0.16
N ARG A 20 10.31 2.51 0.40
CA ARG A 20 10.72 1.57 1.45
C ARG A 20 10.31 2.03 2.84
N ARG A 21 10.55 3.29 3.19
CA ARG A 21 10.13 3.84 4.48
C ARG A 21 8.62 3.69 4.70
N PHE A 22 7.82 3.84 3.65
CA PHE A 22 6.37 3.65 3.75
C PHE A 22 5.97 2.18 3.82
N TYR A 23 6.29 1.36 2.81
CA TYR A 23 5.76 0.00 2.72
C TYR A 23 6.47 -0.98 3.67
N ARG A 24 7.78 -0.86 3.87
CA ARG A 24 8.54 -1.75 4.75
C ARG A 24 8.55 -1.26 6.18
N ASP A 25 8.95 0.00 6.40
CA ASP A 25 9.22 0.47 7.76
C ASP A 25 7.94 0.89 8.50
N LEU A 26 7.01 1.56 7.82
CA LEU A 26 5.74 1.97 8.41
C LEU A 26 4.67 0.86 8.35
N LEU A 27 4.40 0.30 7.17
CA LEU A 27 3.36 -0.72 7.01
C LEU A 27 3.82 -2.14 7.39
N GLY A 28 5.11 -2.34 7.65
CA GLY A 28 5.64 -3.63 8.08
C GLY A 28 5.67 -4.71 6.98
N LEU A 29 5.49 -4.35 5.70
CA LEU A 29 5.58 -5.33 4.62
C LEU A 29 7.04 -5.81 4.47
N ARG A 30 7.20 -7.10 4.19
CA ARG A 30 8.52 -7.67 3.98
C ARG A 30 9.04 -7.31 2.58
N GLU A 31 10.17 -6.63 2.51
CA GLU A 31 10.92 -6.47 1.25
C GLU A 31 11.46 -7.85 0.83
N THR A 32 11.00 -8.38 -0.30
CA THR A 32 11.34 -9.73 -0.76
C THR A 32 12.46 -9.76 -1.79
N GLY A 33 12.87 -8.59 -2.30
CA GLY A 33 14.02 -8.43 -3.16
C GLY A 33 13.91 -7.20 -4.05
N THR A 34 14.81 -7.14 -5.03
CA THR A 34 14.84 -6.07 -6.04
C THR A 34 14.90 -6.64 -7.46
N GLY A 35 14.49 -5.84 -8.44
CA GLY A 35 14.49 -6.20 -9.86
C GLY A 35 15.06 -5.09 -10.73
N LYS A 36 15.31 -5.40 -12.03
CA LYS A 36 15.82 -4.45 -13.04
C LYS A 36 17.02 -3.63 -12.54
N ALA A 37 18.04 -4.31 -12.03
CA ALA A 37 19.25 -3.68 -11.46
C ALA A 37 18.93 -2.64 -10.37
N GLY A 38 18.01 -2.97 -9.46
CA GLY A 38 17.62 -2.12 -8.32
C GLY A 38 16.55 -1.09 -8.62
N ARG A 39 15.97 -1.06 -9.83
CA ARG A 39 14.89 -0.13 -10.19
C ARG A 39 13.51 -0.57 -9.70
N ILE A 40 13.36 -1.80 -9.25
CA ILE A 40 12.12 -2.33 -8.68
C ILE A 40 12.39 -2.83 -7.28
N VAL A 41 11.46 -2.58 -6.36
CA VAL A 41 11.40 -3.19 -5.03
C VAL A 41 10.11 -4.00 -4.91
N PHE A 42 10.19 -5.17 -4.29
CA PHE A 42 9.07 -6.08 -4.09
C PHE A 42 8.71 -6.17 -2.61
N PHE A 43 7.43 -6.07 -2.27
CA PHE A 43 6.90 -6.14 -0.90
C PHE A 43 5.86 -7.26 -0.75
N SER A 44 5.83 -7.92 0.40
CA SER A 44 4.91 -9.01 0.71
C SER A 44 4.26 -8.85 2.08
N ALA A 45 2.95 -9.08 2.14
CA ALA A 45 2.15 -9.26 3.36
C ALA A 45 2.16 -10.72 3.86
N GLY A 46 2.92 -11.61 3.21
CA GLY A 46 3.24 -12.95 3.70
C GLY A 46 2.60 -14.11 2.93
N ARG A 47 1.56 -13.87 2.11
CA ARG A 47 0.91 -14.94 1.32
C ARG A 47 1.61 -15.21 -0.02
N HIS A 48 1.93 -14.17 -0.78
CA HIS A 48 2.61 -14.28 -2.08
C HIS A 48 4.10 -13.94 -1.96
N HIS A 49 4.90 -14.32 -2.97
CA HIS A 49 6.30 -13.86 -3.05
C HIS A 49 6.38 -12.33 -2.99
N HIS A 50 5.41 -11.65 -3.59
CA HIS A 50 5.17 -10.22 -3.45
C HIS A 50 3.70 -9.92 -3.74
N ASP A 51 3.14 -8.96 -3.01
CA ASP A 51 1.78 -8.44 -3.16
C ASP A 51 1.81 -7.05 -3.84
N VAL A 52 2.90 -6.30 -3.65
CA VAL A 52 3.15 -5.02 -4.33
C VAL A 52 4.55 -5.01 -4.94
N SER A 53 4.67 -4.49 -6.16
CA SER A 53 5.95 -4.10 -6.74
C SER A 53 5.97 -2.60 -7.03
N CYS A 54 7.07 -1.93 -6.72
CA CYS A 54 7.24 -0.51 -6.94
C CYS A 54 8.43 -0.29 -7.87
N GLU A 55 8.17 0.19 -9.09
CA GLU A 55 9.17 0.47 -10.10
C GLU A 55 9.45 1.97 -10.19
N LEU A 56 10.73 2.35 -10.21
CA LEU A 56 11.12 3.73 -10.43
C LEU A 56 10.61 4.20 -11.81
N ALA A 57 9.79 5.25 -11.81
CA ALA A 57 9.28 5.88 -13.02
C ALA A 57 10.41 6.30 -13.98
N ARG A 58 10.11 6.32 -15.28
CA ARG A 58 11.08 6.71 -16.33
C ARG A 58 10.94 8.17 -16.77
N ALA A 59 9.82 8.80 -16.40
CA ALA A 59 9.53 10.19 -16.68
C ALA A 59 8.72 10.73 -15.51
N ASP A 60 8.90 12.02 -15.23
CA ASP A 60 8.00 12.72 -14.33
C ASP A 60 6.62 12.81 -14.99
N GLY A 61 5.61 12.45 -14.22
CA GLY A 61 4.21 12.53 -14.64
C GLY A 61 3.35 13.09 -13.52
N PRO A 62 2.05 13.32 -13.78
CA PRO A 62 1.11 13.59 -12.70
C PRO A 62 1.14 12.43 -11.69
N GLY A 63 0.74 12.70 -10.45
CA GLY A 63 0.53 11.66 -9.45
C GLY A 63 -0.65 10.73 -9.83
N PRO A 64 -1.28 10.10 -8.83
CA PRO A 64 -2.46 9.27 -9.05
C PRO A 64 -3.52 9.99 -9.86
N GLN A 65 -4.32 9.20 -10.59
CA GLN A 65 -5.44 9.74 -11.36
C GLN A 65 -6.42 10.49 -10.44
N PRO A 66 -7.08 11.57 -10.93
CA PRO A 66 -8.13 12.24 -10.19
C PRO A 66 -9.23 11.27 -9.73
N LYS A 67 -9.88 11.56 -8.60
CA LYS A 67 -11.04 10.76 -8.18
C LYS A 67 -12.15 10.85 -9.23
N GLY A 68 -12.81 9.72 -9.52
CA GLY A 68 -13.96 9.65 -10.42
C GLY A 68 -13.63 9.40 -11.89
N VAL A 69 -12.36 9.22 -12.27
CA VAL A 69 -11.99 8.75 -13.62
C VAL A 69 -11.49 7.30 -13.58
N PRO A 70 -11.55 6.55 -14.69
CA PRO A 70 -10.98 5.21 -14.76
C PRO A 70 -9.48 5.20 -14.43
N GLY A 71 -9.09 4.32 -13.51
CA GLY A 71 -7.71 4.19 -13.04
C GLY A 71 -7.62 3.35 -11.77
N LEU A 72 -6.41 3.22 -11.21
CA LEU A 72 -6.23 2.64 -9.89
C LEU A 72 -6.87 3.57 -8.85
N TYR A 73 -7.90 3.08 -8.16
CA TYR A 73 -8.58 3.85 -7.13
C TYR A 73 -7.85 3.78 -5.77
N HIS A 74 -7.71 2.59 -5.20
CA HIS A 74 -6.94 2.33 -3.97
C HIS A 74 -6.45 0.88 -3.92
N ILE A 75 -5.55 0.58 -2.99
CA ILE A 75 -5.12 -0.77 -2.61
C ILE A 75 -5.44 -0.95 -1.12
N ALA A 76 -6.01 -2.09 -0.73
CA ALA A 76 -6.40 -2.35 0.65
C ALA A 76 -5.51 -3.42 1.30
N PHE A 77 -5.07 -3.17 2.54
CA PHE A 77 -4.32 -4.11 3.37
C PHE A 77 -5.06 -4.39 4.68
N GLU A 78 -5.16 -5.68 5.01
CA GLU A 78 -5.64 -6.13 6.30
C GLU A 78 -4.54 -5.92 7.33
N VAL A 79 -4.79 -5.10 8.36
CA VAL A 79 -3.78 -4.73 9.39
C VAL A 79 -3.93 -5.49 10.71
N GLY A 80 -4.96 -6.33 10.83
CA GLY A 80 -5.23 -7.09 12.03
C GLY A 80 -6.58 -7.82 11.98
N ALA A 81 -6.99 -8.35 13.12
CA ALA A 81 -8.23 -9.14 13.25
C ALA A 81 -9.29 -8.42 14.10
N SER A 82 -8.96 -7.28 14.70
CA SER A 82 -9.83 -6.57 15.64
C SER A 82 -9.84 -5.06 15.43
N LEU A 83 -10.85 -4.38 15.96
CA LEU A 83 -10.90 -2.90 15.94
C LEU A 83 -9.77 -2.28 16.78
N ASP A 84 -9.24 -3.00 17.76
CA ASP A 84 -8.08 -2.54 18.54
C ASP A 84 -6.81 -2.51 17.68
N ASP A 85 -6.60 -3.53 16.83
CA ASP A 85 -5.50 -3.54 15.85
C ASP A 85 -5.63 -2.37 14.87
N LEU A 86 -6.85 -2.09 14.39
CA LEU A 86 -7.10 -0.94 13.51
C LEU A 86 -6.80 0.38 14.23
N ALA A 87 -7.19 0.51 15.50
CA ALA A 87 -6.90 1.69 16.30
C ALA A 87 -5.39 1.86 16.56
N GLU A 88 -4.65 0.76 16.73
CA GLU A 88 -3.19 0.78 16.84
C GLU A 88 -2.54 1.21 15.52
N ALA A 89 -2.96 0.65 14.39
CA ALA A 89 -2.50 1.08 13.08
C ALA A 89 -2.74 2.58 12.86
N ARG A 90 -3.91 3.09 13.26
CA ARG A 90 -4.25 4.52 13.18
C ARG A 90 -3.28 5.40 13.99
N ARG A 91 -3.03 5.04 15.25
CA ARG A 91 -2.07 5.75 16.10
C ARG A 91 -0.66 5.72 15.51
N CYS A 92 -0.25 4.58 14.95
CA CYS A 92 1.06 4.42 14.31
C CYS A 92 1.22 5.39 13.12
N VAL A 93 0.23 5.45 12.22
CA VAL A 93 0.32 6.34 11.04
C VAL A 93 0.29 7.83 11.42
N GLU A 94 -0.52 8.20 12.42
CA GLU A 94 -0.59 9.57 12.94
C GLU A 94 0.73 9.99 13.60
N ALA A 95 1.38 9.08 14.33
CA ALA A 95 2.70 9.33 14.93
C ALA A 95 3.80 9.54 13.87
N HIS A 96 3.61 9.02 12.66
CA HIS A 96 4.49 9.27 11.51
C HIS A 96 4.08 10.50 10.68
N GLY A 97 3.12 11.30 11.17
CA GLY A 97 2.70 12.54 10.54
C GLY A 97 1.76 12.37 9.34
N LEU A 98 1.23 11.16 9.12
CA LEU A 98 0.21 10.93 8.09
C LEU A 98 -1.18 11.31 8.62
N GLN A 99 -2.04 11.75 7.71
CA GLN A 99 -3.42 12.11 8.01
C GLN A 99 -4.38 11.05 7.47
N PRO A 100 -5.01 10.24 8.35
CA PRO A 100 -6.09 9.35 7.95
C PRO A 100 -7.27 10.09 7.31
N PHE A 101 -7.97 9.43 6.39
CA PHE A 101 -9.19 9.92 5.77
C PHE A 101 -10.09 8.77 5.31
N GLY A 102 -11.30 9.06 4.84
CA GLY A 102 -12.18 8.03 4.27
C GLY A 102 -12.62 6.97 5.29
N GLU A 103 -12.77 7.37 6.55
CA GLU A 103 -12.97 6.46 7.68
C GLU A 103 -14.33 5.73 7.61
N THR A 104 -14.30 4.45 7.94
CA THR A 104 -15.47 3.61 8.18
C THR A 104 -15.40 2.98 9.58
N ALA A 105 -16.38 2.15 9.94
CA ALA A 105 -16.30 1.39 11.19
C ALA A 105 -15.14 0.38 11.23
N GLN A 106 -14.56 0.01 10.08
CA GLN A 106 -13.59 -1.09 9.97
C GLN A 106 -12.37 -0.76 9.10
N SER A 107 -12.25 0.49 8.64
CA SER A 107 -11.12 0.91 7.81
C SER A 107 -10.88 2.40 7.88
N PHE A 108 -9.68 2.81 7.47
CA PHE A 108 -9.34 4.17 7.11
C PHE A 108 -8.30 4.15 5.98
N SER A 109 -8.21 5.24 5.24
CA SER A 109 -7.23 5.41 4.16
C SER A 109 -6.12 6.37 4.55
N ILE A 110 -4.93 6.14 4.01
CA ILE A 110 -3.78 7.04 4.01
C ILE A 110 -3.24 7.20 2.59
N ARG A 111 -2.28 8.12 2.40
CA ARG A 111 -1.56 8.26 1.13
C ARG A 111 -0.15 7.72 1.25
N ASP A 112 0.27 6.97 0.24
CA ASP A 112 1.67 6.62 0.06
C ASP A 112 2.49 7.86 -0.40
N PRO A 113 3.83 7.75 -0.50
CA PRO A 113 4.69 8.89 -0.87
C PRO A 113 4.38 9.51 -2.23
N ASP A 114 3.82 8.73 -3.16
CA ASP A 114 3.43 9.18 -4.49
C ASP A 114 1.96 9.65 -4.55
N GLY A 115 1.21 9.49 -3.46
CA GLY A 115 -0.15 9.97 -3.26
C GLY A 115 -1.23 8.90 -3.44
N HIS A 116 -0.86 7.65 -3.73
CA HIS A 116 -1.81 6.54 -3.92
C HIS A 116 -2.60 6.31 -2.64
N GLU A 117 -3.89 6.03 -2.79
CA GLU A 117 -4.76 5.73 -1.65
C GLU A 117 -4.53 4.29 -1.20
N ILE A 118 -4.11 4.16 0.06
CA ILE A 118 -3.87 2.88 0.73
C ILE A 118 -4.89 2.75 1.86
N GLU A 119 -5.83 1.82 1.72
CA GLU A 119 -6.82 1.49 2.75
C GLU A 119 -6.22 0.48 3.73
N LEU A 120 -6.31 0.78 5.03
CA LEU A 120 -5.97 -0.13 6.11
C LEU A 120 -7.28 -0.57 6.75
N TYR A 121 -7.53 -1.88 6.78
CA TYR A 121 -8.80 -2.43 7.23
C TYR A 121 -8.64 -3.65 8.13
N VAL A 122 -9.73 -4.01 8.81
CA VAL A 122 -9.87 -5.29 9.52
C VAL A 122 -11.16 -5.97 9.07
N ASP A 123 -11.12 -7.28 8.82
CA ASP A 123 -12.30 -8.05 8.42
C ASP A 123 -12.94 -8.72 9.63
N SER A 124 -14.04 -8.18 10.13
CA SER A 124 -14.76 -8.78 11.27
C SER A 124 -15.58 -10.02 10.92
N ARG A 125 -15.48 -10.54 9.68
CA ARG A 125 -16.26 -11.70 9.21
C ARG A 125 -15.47 -13.00 9.16
N ARG A 126 -14.26 -13.04 9.72
CA ARG A 126 -13.45 -14.26 9.85
C ARG A 126 -13.69 -15.00 11.15
#